data_AF-A0A7S0HNK7-F1
#
_entry.id   AF-A0A7S0HNK7-F1
#
_cell.length_a   1.000
_cell.length_b   1.000
_cell.length_c   1.000
_cell.angle_alpha   90.00
_cell.angle_beta   90.00
_cell.angle_gamma   90.00
#
_symmetry.space_group_name_H-M   'P 1'
#
loop_
_entity.id
_entity.type
_entity.pdbx_description
1 polymer ?
#
loop_
_entity_poly.entity_id
_entity_poly.type
_entity_poly.pdbx_seq_one_letter_code
_entity_poly.pdbx_strand_id
1 'polypeptide(L)'
;KGGDWGGTTPNKRHKKGRGGESRFLMFPHHEEIYSFDEYGEVMDTSIYLKEDQQEEVQGFVEETITYSGTSTSESRPVAHQPHAAVIPTKSLTYTIRTQLNCGIAFLDYGGRSDSSSVHTILEHLKPAKVIVVHGSEQATEELQNFCIRKVTEPENTFAPPVGEAVMASSDTNIYKIKLDKALAQGLQFVRVGGYDVAYIDATITCPDENSLDNSSTLPVGQNKDKQMPTLVPRQQEDGGGRKPFAFIGDVKLSDLKVLLEKEKYKTELKAGMLVVNGAIIIRKSGSRMIFEGTICTEYAAVRRLLMAQYHTL
;
A
#
# COMPACT_ATOMS: atom_id res chain seq x y z
N LYS A 1 -35.24 47.53 -62.03
CA LYS A 1 -35.85 48.89 -61.96
C LYS A 1 -35.98 49.21 -60.47
N GLY A 2 -35.13 49.99 -59.81
CA GLY A 2 -34.42 51.20 -60.24
C GLY A 2 -35.17 52.42 -59.66
N GLY A 3 -34.52 53.13 -58.72
CA GLY A 3 -34.99 54.36 -58.06
C GLY A 3 -34.77 54.25 -56.53
N ASP A 4 -33.65 54.63 -55.91
CA ASP A 4 -32.77 55.83 -55.97
C ASP A 4 -33.31 57.05 -55.19
N TRP A 5 -32.39 57.91 -54.77
CA TRP A 5 -32.47 59.20 -54.02
C TRP A 5 -32.42 59.07 -52.48
N GLY A 6 -31.47 59.67 -51.75
CA GLY A 6 -30.35 60.54 -52.10
C GLY A 6 -29.91 61.39 -50.89
N GLY A 7 -28.59 61.51 -50.66
CA GLY A 7 -27.93 62.57 -49.90
C GLY A 7 -27.80 62.38 -48.37
N THR A 8 -26.78 62.83 -47.64
CA THR A 8 -25.50 63.49 -47.92
C THR A 8 -24.68 63.34 -46.62
N THR A 9 -23.39 63.01 -46.69
CA THR A 9 -22.46 63.00 -45.54
C THR A 9 -22.03 64.45 -45.21
N PRO A 10 -21.62 64.80 -43.96
CA PRO A 10 -20.23 64.53 -43.56
C PRO A 10 -20.04 64.18 -42.08
N ASN A 11 -19.27 63.11 -41.86
CA ASN A 11 -18.10 63.05 -40.98
C ASN A 11 -18.10 63.92 -39.71
N LYS A 12 -18.34 63.30 -38.55
CA LYS A 12 -17.58 63.57 -37.31
C LYS A 12 -17.21 62.25 -36.64
N ARG A 13 -15.96 61.84 -36.84
CA ARG A 13 -15.29 60.80 -36.08
C ARG A 13 -15.35 61.13 -34.58
N HIS A 14 -16.05 60.31 -33.80
CA HIS A 14 -15.71 60.11 -32.40
C HIS A 14 -15.20 58.69 -32.22
N LYS A 15 -13.89 58.62 -32.01
CA LYS A 15 -13.16 57.42 -31.62
C LYS A 15 -13.53 57.13 -30.16
N LYS A 16 -14.24 56.03 -29.88
CA LYS A 16 -14.28 55.42 -28.54
C LYS A 16 -14.18 53.90 -28.71
N GLY A 17 -13.00 53.39 -28.41
CA GLY A 17 -12.80 51.96 -28.20
C GLY A 17 -13.31 51.55 -26.82
N ARG A 18 -13.78 50.31 -26.73
CA ARG A 18 -13.29 49.27 -25.82
C ARG A 18 -14.28 48.11 -25.88
N GLY A 19 -13.79 46.92 -26.19
CA GLY A 19 -14.53 45.68 -26.04
C GLY A 19 -14.96 45.53 -24.59
N GLY A 20 -16.26 45.38 -24.37
CA GLY A 20 -16.79 44.84 -23.14
C GLY A 20 -17.04 43.36 -23.38
N GLU A 21 -16.23 42.50 -22.76
CA GLU A 21 -16.62 41.11 -22.56
C GLU A 21 -17.94 41.08 -21.79
N SER A 22 -18.93 40.40 -22.33
CA SER A 22 -20.18 40.15 -21.63
C SER A 22 -19.87 39.30 -20.40
N ARG A 23 -19.83 39.92 -19.22
CA ARG A 23 -19.79 39.19 -17.95
C ARG A 23 -21.08 38.39 -17.85
N PHE A 24 -20.97 37.07 -17.95
CA PHE A 24 -22.08 36.18 -17.66
C PHE A 24 -22.55 36.42 -16.22
N LEU A 25 -23.86 36.53 -16.04
CA LEU A 25 -24.47 36.62 -14.71
C LEU A 25 -24.27 35.26 -14.02
N MET A 26 -23.19 35.13 -13.25
CA MET A 26 -23.03 34.04 -12.30
C MET A 26 -23.87 34.34 -11.05
N PHE A 27 -24.39 33.30 -10.41
CA PHE A 27 -24.98 33.42 -9.07
C PHE A 27 -24.01 34.18 -8.15
N PRO A 28 -24.47 35.03 -7.22
CA PRO A 28 -23.59 35.75 -6.30
C PRO A 28 -22.87 34.74 -5.40
N HIS A 29 -21.72 34.27 -5.86
CA HIS A 29 -20.79 33.43 -5.14
C HIS A 29 -19.63 34.32 -4.73
N HIS A 30 -19.52 34.58 -3.44
CA HIS A 30 -18.33 35.21 -2.87
C HIS A 30 -17.28 34.11 -2.71
N GLU A 31 -16.24 34.17 -3.53
CA GLU A 31 -15.09 33.28 -3.38
C GLU A 31 -14.32 33.67 -2.13
N GLU A 32 -14.27 32.77 -1.15
CA GLU A 32 -13.47 32.94 0.05
C GLU A 32 -11.99 32.81 -0.34
N ILE A 33 -11.25 33.92 -0.26
CA ILE A 33 -9.82 33.94 -0.58
C ILE A 33 -9.07 33.59 0.71
N TYR A 34 -8.48 32.39 0.74
CA TYR A 34 -7.66 31.92 1.85
C TYR A 34 -6.20 32.38 1.70
N SER A 35 -5.63 32.97 2.75
CA SER A 35 -4.19 33.27 2.82
C SER A 35 -3.46 32.17 3.60
N PHE A 36 -2.40 31.60 3.00
CA PHE A 36 -1.58 30.55 3.62
C PHE A 36 -0.21 31.10 4.01
N ASP A 37 0.25 30.77 5.21
CA ASP A 37 1.62 30.98 5.69
C ASP A 37 2.35 29.63 5.84
N GLU A 38 3.63 29.64 6.23
CA GLU A 38 4.49 28.46 6.40
C GLU A 38 3.92 27.39 7.37
N TYR A 39 2.95 27.79 8.22
CA TYR A 39 2.27 26.93 9.20
C TYR A 39 0.82 26.59 8.82
N GLY A 40 0.35 26.97 7.63
CA GLY A 40 -1.00 26.66 7.12
C GLY A 40 -1.87 27.89 6.87
N GLU A 41 -3.18 27.71 6.79
CA GLU A 41 -4.13 28.81 6.58
C GLU A 41 -4.08 29.80 7.75
N VAL A 42 -3.86 31.07 7.44
CA VAL A 42 -3.88 32.16 8.42
C VAL A 42 -5.32 32.35 8.87
N MET A 43 -5.64 31.86 10.06
CA MET A 43 -6.97 32.02 10.64
C MET A 43 -7.24 33.48 10.98
N ASP A 44 -8.38 34.00 10.54
CA ASP A 44 -8.85 35.30 10.99
C ASP A 44 -9.23 35.23 12.47
N THR A 45 -8.38 35.80 13.33
CA THR A 45 -8.57 35.80 14.78
C THR A 45 -9.67 36.77 15.24
N SER A 46 -10.10 37.71 14.38
CA SER A 46 -11.13 38.69 14.71
C SER A 46 -12.49 38.06 15.02
N ILE A 47 -12.76 36.88 14.46
CA ILE A 47 -13.99 36.10 14.67
C ILE A 47 -14.13 35.62 16.13
N TYR A 48 -13.01 35.54 16.87
CA TYR A 48 -12.97 35.09 18.27
C TYR A 48 -12.90 36.22 19.28
N LEU A 49 -12.72 37.49 18.84
CA LEU A 49 -12.83 38.63 19.74
C LEU A 49 -14.30 38.95 19.99
N LYS A 50 -14.81 38.54 21.17
CA LYS A 50 -16.10 39.00 21.67
C LYS A 50 -16.04 40.51 21.96
N GLU A 51 -17.05 41.25 21.52
CA GLU A 51 -17.15 42.72 21.67
C GLU A 51 -17.03 43.20 23.12
N ASP A 52 -17.29 42.35 24.12
CA ASP A 52 -17.20 42.70 25.55
C ASP A 52 -15.77 42.90 26.09
N GLN A 53 -14.71 42.59 25.32
CA GLN A 53 -13.32 42.80 25.76
C GLN A 53 -12.64 44.02 25.13
N GLN A 54 -13.36 44.85 24.38
CA GLN A 54 -12.78 46.06 23.78
C GLN A 54 -12.54 47.19 24.79
N GLU A 55 -13.14 47.18 25.98
CA GLU A 55 -12.88 48.20 27.01
C GLU A 55 -11.74 47.85 27.97
N GLU A 56 -11.39 46.56 28.18
CA GLU A 56 -10.37 46.19 29.19
C GLU A 56 -8.93 46.11 28.64
N VAL A 57 -8.71 46.06 27.32
CA VAL A 57 -7.35 45.92 26.74
C VAL A 57 -6.75 47.24 26.26
N GLN A 58 -7.40 48.39 26.49
CA GLN A 58 -6.80 49.70 26.22
C GLN A 58 -5.69 50.10 27.22
N GLY A 59 -5.50 49.34 28.30
CA GLY A 59 -4.60 49.72 29.40
C GLY A 59 -3.24 49.01 29.48
N PHE A 60 -2.91 48.04 28.60
CA PHE A 60 -1.75 47.17 28.87
C PHE A 60 -0.76 46.92 27.71
N VAL A 61 -0.73 47.78 26.69
CA VAL A 61 0.30 47.65 25.64
C VAL A 61 1.01 48.98 25.40
N GLU A 62 1.66 49.47 26.44
CA GLU A 62 2.72 50.47 26.32
C GLU A 62 3.95 49.97 27.07
N GLU A 63 4.58 48.88 26.58
CA GLU A 63 6.03 48.71 26.63
C GLU A 63 6.47 47.43 25.91
N THR A 64 7.37 47.62 24.93
CA THR A 64 8.34 46.64 24.37
C THR A 64 7.77 45.53 23.46
N ILE A 65 8.28 45.19 22.27
CA ILE A 65 9.63 45.28 21.68
C ILE A 65 9.49 45.52 20.18
N THR A 66 10.08 46.61 19.67
CA THR A 66 10.44 46.76 18.26
C THR A 66 11.57 45.80 17.93
N TYR A 67 11.34 44.85 17.01
CA TYR A 67 12.40 44.23 16.22
C TYR A 67 12.17 44.50 14.73
N SER A 68 13.26 44.87 14.09
CA SER A 68 13.36 45.57 12.82
C SER A 68 13.15 44.68 11.59
N GLY A 69 12.44 45.25 10.60
CA GLY A 69 12.87 45.23 9.20
C GLY A 69 12.10 44.31 8.25
N THR A 70 11.02 44.81 7.64
CA THR A 70 10.84 44.94 6.17
C THR A 70 9.43 45.45 5.84
N SER A 71 9.38 46.58 5.13
CA SER A 71 8.26 47.19 4.40
C SER A 71 6.83 46.76 4.75
N THR A 72 6.24 47.38 5.77
CA THR A 72 4.79 47.51 5.92
C THR A 72 4.27 48.47 4.86
N SER A 73 3.70 47.92 3.79
CA SER A 73 2.73 48.65 2.98
C SER A 73 1.59 49.05 3.91
N GLU A 74 1.25 50.34 3.93
CA GLU A 74 0.07 50.87 4.63
C GLU A 74 -1.19 50.18 4.09
N SER A 75 -1.56 49.06 4.70
CA SER A 75 -2.86 48.44 4.51
C SER A 75 -3.88 49.39 5.14
N ARG A 76 -4.60 50.12 4.27
CA ARG A 76 -5.80 50.85 4.66
C ARG A 76 -6.68 49.93 5.50
N PRO A 77 -7.16 50.36 6.68
CA PRO A 77 -8.14 49.58 7.42
C PRO A 77 -9.35 49.40 6.50
N VAL A 78 -9.56 48.16 6.06
CA VAL A 78 -10.79 47.78 5.37
C VAL A 78 -11.88 48.04 6.39
N ALA A 79 -12.74 49.03 6.11
CA ALA A 79 -13.88 49.33 6.95
C ALA A 79 -14.67 48.03 7.11
N HIS A 80 -14.58 47.44 8.30
CA HIS A 80 -15.41 46.33 8.72
C HIS A 80 -16.86 46.79 8.52
N GLN A 81 -17.54 46.22 7.53
CA GLN A 81 -18.98 46.33 7.47
C GLN A 81 -19.49 45.70 8.77
N PRO A 82 -20.29 46.43 9.58
CA PRO A 82 -20.80 45.88 10.81
C PRO A 82 -21.50 44.56 10.48
N HIS A 83 -21.15 43.50 11.20
CA HIS A 83 -21.79 42.20 11.09
C HIS A 83 -23.31 42.43 11.09
N ALA A 84 -23.93 42.18 9.95
CA ALA A 84 -25.35 42.41 9.77
C ALA A 84 -26.07 41.63 10.88
N ALA A 85 -26.78 42.35 11.76
CA ALA A 85 -27.53 41.76 12.85
C ALA A 85 -28.31 40.55 12.32
N VAL A 86 -28.14 39.38 12.95
CA VAL A 86 -28.72 38.12 12.46
C VAL A 86 -30.23 38.21 12.56
N ILE A 87 -30.87 38.60 11.46
CA ILE A 87 -32.33 38.71 11.36
C ILE A 87 -32.89 37.29 11.42
N PRO A 88 -33.85 37.00 12.32
CA PRO A 88 -34.48 35.68 12.37
C PRO A 88 -35.21 35.41 11.05
N THR A 89 -34.80 34.35 10.35
CA THR A 89 -35.39 33.94 9.07
C THR A 89 -36.33 32.75 9.26
N LYS A 90 -37.37 32.67 8.43
CA LYS A 90 -38.31 31.54 8.37
C LYS A 90 -38.03 30.74 7.11
N SER A 91 -37.81 29.43 7.24
CA SER A 91 -37.71 28.54 6.08
C SER A 91 -39.08 28.39 5.41
N LEU A 92 -39.11 28.56 4.09
CA LEU A 92 -40.28 28.33 3.24
C LEU A 92 -39.90 27.29 2.20
N THR A 93 -40.68 26.20 2.13
CA THR A 93 -40.48 25.13 1.15
C THR A 93 -41.67 25.11 0.21
N TYR A 94 -41.41 25.19 -1.09
CA TYR A 94 -42.43 25.08 -2.13
C TYR A 94 -41.90 24.22 -3.27
N THR A 95 -42.80 23.50 -3.95
CA THR A 95 -42.46 22.67 -5.11
C THR A 95 -42.91 23.39 -6.39
N ILE A 96 -41.97 23.66 -7.31
CA ILE A 96 -42.26 24.28 -8.61
C ILE A 96 -41.94 23.27 -9.71
N ARG A 97 -42.75 23.28 -10.78
CA ARG A 97 -42.44 22.58 -12.03
C ARG A 97 -41.71 23.54 -12.97
N THR A 98 -40.48 23.21 -13.34
CA THR A 98 -39.64 24.01 -14.25
C THR A 98 -39.30 23.22 -15.51
N GLN A 99 -39.32 23.89 -16.67
CA GLN A 99 -38.86 23.31 -17.94
C GLN A 99 -37.35 23.50 -18.06
N LEU A 100 -36.59 22.41 -18.15
CA LEU A 100 -35.12 22.44 -18.32
C LEU A 100 -34.77 22.53 -19.81
N ASN A 101 -34.37 23.73 -20.25
CA ASN A 101 -33.89 24.00 -21.60
C ASN A 101 -32.36 24.19 -21.63
N CYS A 102 -31.62 23.25 -21.05
CA CYS A 102 -30.16 23.25 -21.07
C CYS A 102 -29.62 21.85 -21.39
N GLY A 103 -28.40 21.80 -21.93
CA GLY A 103 -27.67 20.54 -22.11
C GLY A 103 -27.12 20.08 -20.77
N ILE A 104 -27.50 18.88 -20.34
CA ILE A 104 -26.99 18.27 -19.12
C ILE A 104 -25.89 17.29 -19.53
N ALA A 105 -24.68 17.49 -19.02
CA ALA A 105 -23.56 16.58 -19.20
C ALA A 105 -23.01 16.20 -17.83
N PHE A 106 -22.72 14.91 -17.65
CA PHE A 106 -22.06 14.41 -16.46
C PHE A 106 -20.55 14.28 -16.74
N LEU A 107 -19.74 14.95 -15.92
CA LEU A 107 -18.29 14.84 -15.95
C LEU A 107 -17.83 14.28 -14.61
N ASP A 108 -17.13 13.15 -14.64
CA ASP A 108 -16.64 12.50 -13.43
C ASP A 108 -15.29 13.10 -13.00
N TYR A 109 -15.31 13.82 -11.87
CA TYR A 109 -14.12 14.34 -11.19
C TYR A 109 -13.89 13.65 -9.84
N GLY A 110 -14.42 12.43 -9.65
CA GLY A 110 -14.36 11.69 -8.39
C GLY A 110 -12.99 11.12 -8.03
N GLY A 111 -11.99 11.18 -8.93
CA GLY A 111 -10.62 10.74 -8.66
C GLY A 111 -10.49 9.25 -8.28
N ARG A 112 -11.46 8.41 -8.65
CA ARG A 112 -11.46 6.98 -8.32
C ARG A 112 -10.63 6.19 -9.32
N SER A 113 -10.02 5.09 -8.85
CA SER A 113 -9.34 4.15 -9.73
C SER A 113 -10.35 3.47 -10.66
N ASP A 114 -9.99 3.39 -11.94
CA ASP A 114 -10.72 2.63 -12.94
C ASP A 114 -10.48 1.12 -12.78
N SER A 115 -11.32 0.31 -13.43
CA SER A 115 -11.23 -1.15 -13.36
C SER A 115 -9.86 -1.66 -13.82
N SER A 116 -9.29 -1.08 -14.88
CA SER A 116 -7.98 -1.49 -15.42
C SER A 116 -6.85 -1.25 -14.40
N SER A 117 -6.84 -0.10 -13.74
CA SER A 117 -5.85 0.18 -12.69
C SER A 117 -6.01 -0.75 -11.50
N VAL A 118 -7.24 -0.99 -11.05
CA VAL A 118 -7.51 -1.91 -9.92
C VAL A 118 -7.03 -3.33 -10.26
N HIS A 119 -7.34 -3.83 -11.46
CA HIS A 119 -6.87 -5.12 -11.94
C HIS A 119 -5.35 -5.20 -11.95
N THR A 120 -4.68 -4.16 -12.46
CA THR A 120 -3.22 -4.08 -12.52
C THR A 120 -2.60 -4.09 -11.11
N ILE A 121 -3.14 -3.30 -10.19
CA ILE A 121 -2.66 -3.23 -8.80
C ILE A 121 -2.78 -4.60 -8.13
N LEU A 122 -3.92 -5.28 -8.28
CA LEU A 122 -4.15 -6.59 -7.66
C LEU A 122 -3.23 -7.68 -8.23
N GLU A 123 -2.99 -7.68 -9.55
CA GLU A 123 -2.06 -8.62 -10.19
C GLU A 123 -0.62 -8.46 -9.69
N HIS A 124 -0.19 -7.23 -9.40
CA HIS A 124 1.16 -6.95 -8.89
C HIS A 124 1.28 -7.21 -7.38
N LEU A 125 0.24 -6.87 -6.61
CA LEU A 125 0.27 -6.98 -5.15
C LEU A 125 0.16 -8.44 -4.67
N LYS A 126 -0.57 -9.29 -5.41
CA LYS A 126 -0.84 -10.70 -5.06
C LYS A 126 -1.20 -10.89 -3.58
N PRO A 127 -2.29 -10.25 -3.11
CA PRO A 127 -2.75 -10.38 -1.74
C PRO A 127 -3.11 -11.83 -1.40
N ALA A 128 -2.79 -12.23 -0.16
CA ALA A 128 -3.14 -13.57 0.35
C ALA A 128 -4.65 -13.74 0.56
N LYS A 129 -5.36 -12.66 0.94
CA LYS A 129 -6.80 -12.62 1.16
C LYS A 129 -7.37 -11.31 0.64
N VAL A 130 -8.51 -11.35 -0.05
CA VAL A 130 -9.19 -10.18 -0.63
C VAL A 130 -10.64 -10.14 -0.15
N ILE A 131 -11.07 -8.98 0.33
CA ILE A 131 -12.46 -8.72 0.70
C ILE A 131 -12.92 -7.50 -0.09
N VAL A 132 -13.84 -7.73 -1.03
CA VAL A 132 -14.44 -6.69 -1.87
C VAL A 132 -15.65 -6.13 -1.14
N VAL A 133 -15.62 -4.84 -0.85
CA VAL A 133 -16.72 -4.12 -0.19
C VAL A 133 -17.10 -2.90 -1.01
N HIS A 134 -18.32 -2.44 -0.82
CA HIS A 134 -18.87 -1.20 -1.39
C HIS A 134 -18.89 -1.18 -2.93
N GLY A 135 -20.08 -1.29 -3.51
CA GLY A 135 -20.30 -1.24 -4.95
C GLY A 135 -21.70 -1.72 -5.30
N SER A 136 -22.06 -1.68 -6.59
CA SER A 136 -23.20 -2.46 -7.05
C SER A 136 -22.87 -3.95 -6.97
N GLU A 137 -23.89 -4.78 -6.78
CA GLU A 137 -23.76 -6.25 -6.72
C GLU A 137 -23.02 -6.79 -7.95
N GLN A 138 -23.36 -6.29 -9.14
CA GLN A 138 -22.69 -6.62 -10.40
C GLN A 138 -21.20 -6.27 -10.39
N ALA A 139 -20.83 -5.07 -9.92
CA ALA A 139 -19.43 -4.65 -9.89
C ALA A 139 -18.60 -5.45 -8.87
N THR A 140 -19.19 -5.78 -7.72
CA THR A 140 -18.52 -6.59 -6.69
C THR A 140 -18.31 -8.03 -7.16
N GLU A 141 -19.30 -8.63 -7.84
CA GLU A 141 -19.19 -9.96 -8.43
C GLU A 141 -18.14 -10.02 -9.54
N GLU A 142 -18.11 -9.01 -10.43
CA GLU A 142 -17.11 -8.92 -11.50
C GLU A 142 -15.69 -8.86 -10.93
N LEU A 143 -15.45 -8.03 -9.92
CA LEU A 143 -14.14 -7.90 -9.29
C LEU A 143 -13.75 -9.15 -8.50
N GLN A 144 -14.71 -9.79 -7.82
CA GLN A 144 -14.49 -11.07 -7.14
C GLN A 144 -14.08 -12.15 -8.15
N ASN A 145 -14.82 -12.28 -9.25
CA ASN A 145 -14.51 -13.23 -10.32
C ASN A 145 -13.12 -13.00 -10.93
N PHE A 146 -12.72 -11.73 -11.09
CA PHE A 146 -11.36 -11.41 -11.52
C PHE A 146 -10.30 -11.88 -10.52
N CYS A 147 -10.51 -11.60 -9.22
CA CYS A 147 -9.58 -11.99 -8.17
C CYS A 147 -9.38 -13.51 -8.12
N ILE A 148 -10.47 -14.28 -8.21
CA ILE A 148 -10.44 -15.76 -8.19
C ILE A 148 -9.68 -16.33 -9.40
N ARG A 149 -9.81 -15.70 -10.58
CA ARG A 149 -9.19 -16.21 -11.82
C ARG A 149 -7.69 -15.96 -11.89
N LYS A 150 -7.21 -14.84 -11.35
CA LYS A 150 -5.86 -14.35 -11.62
C LYS A 150 -5.01 -14.01 -10.40
N VAL A 151 -5.62 -13.71 -9.27
CA VAL A 151 -4.92 -13.06 -8.14
C VAL A 151 -4.80 -14.01 -6.94
N THR A 152 -5.92 -14.60 -6.51
CA THR A 152 -6.03 -15.35 -5.25
C THR A 152 -6.95 -16.57 -5.43
N GLU A 153 -6.85 -17.53 -4.52
CA GLU A 153 -7.73 -18.69 -4.44
C GLU A 153 -9.18 -18.32 -4.08
N PRO A 154 -10.18 -19.15 -4.47
CA PRO A 154 -11.59 -18.88 -4.18
C PRO A 154 -11.90 -18.84 -2.68
N GLU A 155 -11.22 -19.65 -1.87
CA GLU A 155 -11.41 -19.69 -0.42
C GLU A 155 -10.96 -18.40 0.29
N ASN A 156 -10.13 -17.60 -0.37
CA ASN A 156 -9.53 -16.39 0.17
C ASN A 156 -10.08 -15.10 -0.45
N THR A 157 -11.15 -15.19 -1.27
CA THR A 157 -11.76 -14.04 -1.94
C THR A 157 -13.24 -13.90 -1.55
N PHE A 158 -13.59 -12.82 -0.87
CA PHE A 158 -14.93 -12.58 -0.34
C PHE A 158 -15.57 -11.32 -0.90
N ALA A 159 -16.88 -11.34 -1.14
CA ALA A 159 -17.69 -10.18 -1.48
C ALA A 159 -18.97 -10.18 -0.62
N PRO A 160 -18.87 -9.86 0.68
CA PRO A 160 -20.00 -9.95 1.60
C PRO A 160 -21.07 -8.89 1.34
N PRO A 161 -22.37 -9.23 1.44
CA PRO A 161 -23.46 -8.27 1.46
C PRO A 161 -23.44 -7.42 2.75
N VAL A 162 -24.20 -6.33 2.74
CA VAL A 162 -24.28 -5.41 3.87
C VAL A 162 -24.77 -6.14 5.13
N GLY A 163 -23.95 -6.14 6.18
CA GLY A 163 -24.25 -6.76 7.47
C GLY A 163 -23.69 -8.18 7.67
N GLU A 164 -23.06 -8.77 6.67
CA GLU A 164 -22.36 -10.05 6.82
C GLU A 164 -20.96 -9.87 7.42
N ALA A 165 -20.61 -10.69 8.40
CA ALA A 165 -19.30 -10.68 9.04
C ALA A 165 -18.37 -11.71 8.38
N VAL A 166 -17.22 -11.26 7.89
CA VAL A 166 -16.19 -12.12 7.29
C VAL A 166 -14.98 -12.22 8.20
N MET A 167 -14.49 -13.43 8.43
CA MET A 167 -13.26 -13.65 9.20
C MET A 167 -12.03 -13.24 8.38
N ALA A 168 -11.48 -12.07 8.68
CA ALA A 168 -10.28 -11.56 8.02
C ALA A 168 -8.97 -12.17 8.57
N SER A 169 -8.99 -12.76 9.77
CA SER A 169 -7.80 -13.34 10.39
C SER A 169 -7.24 -14.51 9.57
N SER A 170 -5.91 -14.64 9.58
CA SER A 170 -5.18 -15.81 9.11
C SER A 170 -4.43 -16.39 10.29
N ASP A 171 -4.50 -17.71 10.49
CA ASP A 171 -3.87 -18.40 11.63
C ASP A 171 -2.36 -18.57 11.43
N THR A 172 -1.64 -17.45 11.21
CA THR A 172 -0.18 -17.44 11.15
C THR A 172 0.39 -17.10 12.52
N ASN A 173 0.87 -18.13 13.21
CA ASN A 173 1.59 -17.93 14.46
C ASN A 173 2.98 -17.38 14.17
N ILE A 174 3.18 -16.09 14.45
CA ILE A 174 4.46 -15.41 14.27
C ILE A 174 5.18 -15.41 15.63
N TYR A 175 6.28 -16.16 15.71
CA TYR A 175 7.14 -16.19 16.88
C TYR A 175 8.44 -15.43 16.61
N LYS A 176 8.85 -14.60 17.58
CA LYS A 176 10.15 -13.92 17.53
C LYS A 176 11.18 -14.78 18.26
N ILE A 177 12.20 -15.23 17.53
CA ILE A 177 13.24 -16.12 18.03
C ILE A 177 14.60 -15.46 17.84
N LYS A 178 15.48 -15.56 18.83
CA LYS A 178 16.86 -15.06 18.76
C LYS A 178 17.76 -16.09 18.08
N LEU A 179 18.63 -15.65 17.20
CA LEU A 179 19.69 -16.50 16.65
C LEU A 179 20.95 -16.38 17.53
N ASP A 180 21.50 -17.50 18.00
CA ASP A 180 22.78 -17.49 18.73
C ASP A 180 23.95 -17.05 17.83
N LYS A 181 24.97 -16.43 18.44
CA LYS A 181 26.13 -15.89 17.70
C LYS A 181 26.95 -16.98 17.02
N ALA A 182 27.12 -18.14 17.68
CA ALA A 182 27.89 -19.25 17.10
C ALA A 182 27.18 -19.83 15.87
N LEU A 183 25.85 -19.92 15.94
CA LEU A 183 25.02 -20.38 14.82
C LEU A 183 25.05 -19.38 13.66
N ALA A 184 24.93 -18.08 13.95
CA ALA A 184 24.97 -17.02 12.95
C ALA A 184 26.28 -16.98 12.15
N GLN A 185 27.42 -17.23 12.81
CA GLN A 185 28.73 -17.26 12.17
C GLN A 185 28.93 -18.49 11.27
N GLY A 186 28.22 -19.60 11.55
CA GLY A 186 28.28 -20.83 10.76
C GLY A 186 27.37 -20.85 9.53
N LEU A 187 26.56 -19.82 9.31
CA LEU A 187 25.61 -19.76 8.20
C LEU A 187 26.32 -19.53 6.86
N GLN A 188 26.08 -20.44 5.92
CA GLN A 188 26.51 -20.31 4.54
C GLN A 188 25.38 -19.69 3.72
N PHE A 189 25.49 -18.39 3.48
CA PHE A 189 24.53 -17.66 2.65
C PHE A 189 24.78 -17.91 1.17
N VAL A 190 23.70 -18.23 0.45
CA VAL A 190 23.67 -18.38 -1.00
C VAL A 190 22.74 -17.31 -1.56
N ARG A 191 23.24 -16.54 -2.52
CA ARG A 191 22.42 -15.58 -3.26
C ARG A 191 21.54 -16.32 -4.26
N VAL A 192 20.22 -16.26 -4.07
CA VAL A 192 19.23 -16.80 -5.01
C VAL A 192 18.30 -15.67 -5.45
N GLY A 193 18.39 -15.31 -6.74
CA GLY A 193 17.69 -14.15 -7.28
C GLY A 193 18.17 -12.84 -6.62
N GLY A 194 17.30 -12.25 -5.80
CA GLY A 194 17.58 -11.03 -5.03
C GLY A 194 17.81 -11.23 -3.52
N TYR A 195 17.70 -12.46 -3.02
CA TYR A 195 17.74 -12.77 -1.60
C TYR A 195 18.96 -13.62 -1.23
N ASP A 196 19.49 -13.42 -0.04
CA ASP A 196 20.54 -14.25 0.55
C ASP A 196 19.88 -15.28 1.49
N VAL A 197 20.01 -16.56 1.16
CA VAL A 197 19.31 -17.67 1.83
C VAL A 197 20.32 -18.62 2.48
N ALA A 198 20.06 -19.08 3.70
CA ALA A 198 20.91 -20.02 4.42
C ALA A 198 20.08 -21.11 5.13
N TYR A 199 20.62 -22.33 5.22
CA TYR A 199 19.99 -23.46 5.91
C TYR A 199 20.31 -23.35 7.40
N ILE A 200 19.31 -23.58 8.24
CA ILE A 200 19.51 -23.60 9.69
C ILE A 200 18.89 -24.89 10.23
N ASP A 201 19.72 -25.73 10.85
CA ASP A 201 19.29 -26.83 11.71
C ASP A 201 19.80 -26.56 13.12
N ALA A 202 18.88 -26.33 14.05
CA ALA A 202 19.15 -25.83 15.38
C ALA A 202 18.09 -26.29 16.37
N THR A 203 18.46 -26.34 17.64
CA THR A 203 17.54 -26.60 18.75
C THR A 203 17.10 -25.29 19.39
N ILE A 204 15.82 -25.19 19.71
CA ILE A 204 15.25 -24.03 20.40
C ILE A 204 15.47 -24.25 21.90
N THR A 205 16.17 -23.31 22.54
CA THR A 205 16.30 -23.25 24.00
C THR A 205 15.41 -22.13 24.51
N CYS A 206 14.42 -22.48 25.33
CA CYS A 206 13.60 -21.51 26.05
C CYS A 206 14.26 -21.24 27.41
N PRO A 207 14.48 -19.97 27.79
CA PRO A 207 14.96 -19.65 29.13
C PRO A 207 13.89 -20.02 30.16
N ASP A 208 14.27 -20.79 31.18
CA ASP A 208 13.38 -21.15 32.29
C ASP A 208 13.06 -19.90 33.13
N GLU A 209 11.77 -19.66 33.38
CA GLU A 209 11.30 -18.56 34.24
C GLU A 209 11.77 -18.68 35.71
N ASN A 210 12.34 -19.83 36.10
CA ASN A 210 12.71 -20.14 37.48
C ASN A 210 14.15 -19.76 37.87
N SER A 211 14.93 -19.14 36.99
CA SER A 211 16.26 -18.59 37.34
C SER A 211 16.19 -17.10 37.72
N LEU A 212 15.22 -16.73 38.56
CA LEU A 212 15.28 -15.50 39.34
C LEU A 212 16.23 -15.73 40.53
N ASP A 213 17.51 -15.79 40.25
CA ASP A 213 18.52 -15.64 41.29
C ASP A 213 18.42 -14.21 41.85
N ASN A 214 18.14 -14.14 43.14
CA ASN A 214 17.93 -12.94 43.96
C ASN A 214 19.14 -12.01 44.02
N SER A 215 19.54 -11.39 42.90
CA SER A 215 20.55 -10.33 42.90
C SER A 215 20.49 -9.50 41.61
N SER A 216 19.48 -8.64 41.46
CA SER A 216 19.66 -7.42 40.68
C SER A 216 18.62 -6.35 41.03
N THR A 217 19.04 -5.39 41.84
CA THR A 217 18.44 -4.07 41.99
C THR A 217 18.70 -3.24 40.73
N LEU A 218 17.96 -3.49 39.65
CA LEU A 218 17.97 -2.65 38.44
C LEU A 218 16.55 -2.42 37.91
N PRO A 219 16.28 -1.25 37.29
CA PRO A 219 14.93 -0.75 37.09
C PRO A 219 14.12 -1.56 36.06
N VAL A 220 12.83 -1.65 36.37
CA VAL A 220 11.76 -2.30 35.61
C VAL A 220 11.72 -1.76 34.18
N GLY A 221 12.27 -2.52 33.23
CA GLY A 221 12.26 -2.14 31.81
C GLY A 221 13.06 -3.05 30.88
N GLN A 222 14.07 -3.77 31.37
CA GLN A 222 15.01 -4.54 30.53
C GLN A 222 14.83 -6.07 30.53
N ASN A 223 13.84 -6.62 31.25
CA ASN A 223 13.70 -8.08 31.40
C ASN A 223 13.07 -8.82 30.20
N LYS A 224 12.54 -8.12 29.18
CA LYS A 224 11.90 -8.78 28.03
C LYS A 224 12.87 -9.50 27.10
N ASP A 225 14.12 -9.03 26.99
CA ASP A 225 15.12 -9.65 26.13
C ASP A 225 15.69 -10.96 26.70
N LYS A 226 15.56 -11.17 28.01
CA LYS A 226 16.01 -12.41 28.68
C LYS A 226 15.03 -13.57 28.52
N GLN A 227 13.77 -13.32 28.16
CA GLN A 227 12.74 -14.35 27.99
C GLN A 227 12.57 -14.83 26.54
N MET A 228 13.35 -14.31 25.58
CA MET A 228 13.18 -14.66 24.18
C MET A 228 13.82 -16.02 23.87
N PRO A 229 13.10 -16.97 23.24
CA PRO A 229 13.65 -18.26 22.86
C PRO A 229 14.84 -18.05 21.91
N THR A 230 15.91 -18.83 22.11
CA THR A 230 17.16 -18.70 21.35
C THR A 230 17.46 -20.00 20.60
N LEU A 231 17.82 -19.89 19.32
CA LEU A 231 18.28 -20.99 18.48
C LEU A 231 19.76 -21.25 18.72
N VAL A 232 20.09 -22.47 19.14
CA VAL A 232 21.43 -22.93 19.47
C VAL A 232 21.83 -24.05 18.49
N PRO A 233 23.12 -24.20 18.13
CA PRO A 233 23.57 -25.30 17.28
C PRO A 233 23.18 -26.66 17.88
N ARG A 234 22.66 -27.55 17.03
CA ARG A 234 22.32 -28.91 17.43
C ARG A 234 23.58 -29.68 17.84
N GLN A 235 23.62 -30.20 19.06
CA GLN A 235 24.71 -31.06 19.51
C GLN A 235 24.61 -32.44 18.83
N GLN A 236 25.72 -32.95 18.31
CA GLN A 236 25.79 -34.12 17.42
C GLN A 236 25.34 -35.46 18.02
N GLU A 237 25.00 -35.52 19.31
CA GLU A 237 24.68 -36.76 20.03
C GLU A 237 23.23 -37.24 19.83
N ASP A 238 22.31 -36.33 19.48
CA ASP A 238 20.93 -36.69 19.14
C ASP A 238 20.85 -37.18 17.70
N GLY A 239 21.08 -38.50 17.54
CA GLY A 239 20.86 -39.32 16.35
C GLY A 239 20.62 -38.56 15.05
N GLY A 240 21.67 -38.44 14.23
CA GLY A 240 21.72 -37.71 12.96
C GLY A 240 20.54 -37.97 12.03
N GLY A 241 19.43 -37.28 12.29
CA GLY A 241 18.28 -37.22 11.42
C GLY A 241 18.74 -36.69 10.07
N ARG A 242 18.39 -37.41 9.00
CA ARG A 242 18.71 -37.00 7.63
C ARG A 242 18.24 -35.57 7.43
N LYS A 243 19.15 -34.67 7.03
CA LYS A 243 18.82 -33.30 6.62
C LYS A 243 17.66 -33.36 5.62
N PRO A 244 16.47 -32.80 5.94
CA PRO A 244 15.40 -32.70 4.96
C PRO A 244 15.88 -31.84 3.79
N PHE A 245 15.74 -32.35 2.57
CA PHE A 245 16.14 -31.62 1.37
C PHE A 245 15.08 -30.57 1.03
N ALA A 246 15.43 -29.30 1.19
CA ALA A 246 14.64 -28.20 0.67
C ALA A 246 15.29 -27.66 -0.60
N PHE A 247 14.56 -27.74 -1.72
CA PHE A 247 14.97 -27.12 -2.97
C PHE A 247 14.49 -25.68 -3.00
N ILE A 248 15.41 -24.75 -3.24
CA ILE A 248 15.08 -23.33 -3.41
C ILE A 248 14.75 -23.10 -4.88
N GLY A 249 13.49 -22.72 -5.15
CA GLY A 249 13.02 -22.33 -6.47
C GLY A 249 12.33 -23.43 -7.29
N ASP A 250 11.86 -23.05 -8.47
CA ASP A 250 11.17 -23.95 -9.40
C ASP A 250 12.15 -24.81 -10.18
N VAL A 251 12.49 -25.96 -9.61
CA VAL A 251 13.26 -26.94 -10.35
C VAL A 251 12.36 -27.61 -11.38
N LYS A 252 12.77 -27.54 -12.65
CA LYS A 252 12.10 -28.20 -13.78
C LYS A 252 12.81 -29.52 -14.08
N LEU A 253 12.01 -30.58 -14.28
CA LEU A 253 12.53 -31.90 -14.65
C LEU A 253 13.20 -31.90 -16.04
N SER A 254 12.85 -30.95 -16.91
CA SER A 254 13.51 -30.73 -18.20
C SER A 254 14.98 -30.36 -18.04
N ASP A 255 15.27 -29.47 -17.10
CA ASP A 255 16.61 -28.89 -16.94
C ASP A 255 17.52 -29.92 -16.25
N LEU A 256 16.96 -30.67 -15.31
CA LEU A 256 17.58 -31.87 -14.72
C LEU A 256 17.92 -32.93 -15.78
N LYS A 257 17.03 -33.17 -16.75
CA LYS A 257 17.26 -34.13 -17.82
C LYS A 257 18.50 -33.74 -18.64
N VAL A 258 18.57 -32.48 -19.09
CA VAL A 258 19.70 -31.94 -19.88
C VAL A 258 21.02 -32.04 -19.10
N LEU A 259 20.99 -31.74 -17.80
CA LEU A 259 22.15 -31.82 -16.91
C LEU A 259 22.66 -33.26 -16.79
N LEU A 260 21.75 -34.22 -16.58
CA LEU A 260 22.12 -35.62 -16.42
C LEU A 260 22.61 -36.25 -17.74
N GLU A 261 22.03 -35.86 -18.88
CA GLU A 261 22.53 -36.26 -20.21
C GLU A 261 23.95 -35.73 -20.47
N LYS A 262 24.26 -34.50 -20.02
CA LYS A 262 25.61 -33.92 -20.12
C LYS A 262 26.64 -34.72 -19.32
N GLU A 263 26.26 -35.23 -18.15
CA GLU A 263 27.08 -36.12 -17.31
C GLU A 263 27.03 -37.59 -17.75
N LYS A 264 26.54 -37.87 -18.96
CA LYS A 264 26.46 -39.21 -19.61
C LYS A 264 25.51 -40.21 -18.93
N TYR A 265 24.56 -39.76 -18.12
CA TYR A 265 23.50 -40.62 -17.60
C TYR A 265 22.35 -40.72 -18.62
N LYS A 266 21.81 -41.94 -18.81
CA LYS A 266 20.63 -42.15 -19.64
C LYS A 266 19.40 -41.71 -18.86
N THR A 267 18.61 -40.79 -19.41
CA THR A 267 17.41 -40.28 -18.74
C THR A 267 16.16 -40.39 -19.61
N GLU A 268 15.08 -40.88 -19.00
CA GLU A 268 13.76 -40.98 -19.64
C GLU A 268 12.73 -40.22 -18.80
N LEU A 269 12.03 -39.26 -19.41
CA LEU A 269 10.95 -38.54 -18.75
C LEU A 269 9.62 -39.24 -19.08
N LYS A 270 9.00 -39.86 -18.08
CA LYS A 270 7.74 -40.60 -18.21
C LYS A 270 6.74 -40.07 -17.18
N ALA A 271 5.61 -39.54 -17.65
CA ALA A 271 4.47 -39.12 -16.81
C ALA A 271 4.84 -38.25 -15.58
N GLY A 272 5.73 -37.27 -15.76
CA GLY A 272 6.15 -36.38 -14.66
C GLY A 272 7.19 -36.97 -13.70
N MET A 273 7.78 -38.13 -14.05
CA MET A 273 8.91 -38.74 -13.36
C MET A 273 10.12 -38.80 -14.31
N LEU A 274 11.30 -38.49 -13.79
CA LEU A 274 12.56 -38.63 -14.50
C LEU A 274 13.24 -39.92 -14.04
N VAL A 275 13.36 -40.89 -14.93
CA VAL A 275 14.03 -42.16 -14.67
C VAL A 275 15.46 -42.07 -15.17
N VAL A 276 16.43 -42.28 -14.28
CA VAL A 276 17.87 -42.23 -14.58
C VAL A 276 18.43 -43.65 -14.55
N ASN A 277 19.05 -44.08 -15.66
CA ASN A 277 19.65 -45.40 -15.85
C ASN A 277 18.73 -46.60 -15.50
N GLY A 278 17.41 -46.40 -15.51
CA GLY A 278 16.43 -47.44 -15.15
C GLY A 278 16.39 -47.84 -13.66
N ALA A 279 17.24 -47.25 -12.81
CA ALA A 279 17.39 -47.64 -11.40
C ALA A 279 16.98 -46.54 -10.41
N ILE A 280 16.91 -45.29 -10.87
CA ILE A 280 16.65 -44.11 -10.03
C ILE A 280 15.45 -43.38 -10.63
N ILE A 281 14.51 -42.95 -9.79
CA ILE A 281 13.31 -42.22 -10.14
C ILE A 281 13.29 -40.90 -9.37
N ILE A 282 13.19 -39.80 -10.11
CA ILE A 282 13.02 -38.45 -9.57
C ILE A 282 11.59 -38.01 -9.87
N ARG A 283 10.80 -37.73 -8.84
CA ARG A 283 9.42 -37.23 -8.99
C ARG A 283 9.29 -35.87 -8.31
N LYS A 284 8.58 -34.94 -8.96
CA LYS A 284 8.17 -33.67 -8.36
C LYS A 284 6.79 -33.84 -7.74
N SER A 285 6.67 -33.66 -6.43
CA SER A 285 5.41 -33.63 -5.67
C SER A 285 5.25 -32.23 -5.06
N GLY A 286 4.58 -31.34 -5.79
CA GLY A 286 4.49 -29.92 -5.44
C GLY A 286 5.87 -29.25 -5.39
N SER A 287 6.24 -28.71 -4.23
CA SER A 287 7.54 -28.10 -3.94
C SER A 287 8.63 -29.10 -3.53
N ARG A 288 8.28 -30.38 -3.30
CA ARG A 288 9.23 -31.41 -2.87
C ARG A 288 9.64 -32.28 -4.04
N MET A 289 10.94 -32.56 -4.14
CA MET A 289 11.43 -33.64 -4.99
C MET A 289 11.56 -34.91 -4.17
N ILE A 290 10.96 -35.97 -4.68
CA ILE A 290 11.07 -37.31 -4.15
C ILE A 290 12.10 -38.05 -5.01
N PHE A 291 13.10 -38.61 -4.36
CA PHE A 291 14.19 -39.33 -4.99
C PHE A 291 14.15 -40.78 -4.52
N GLU A 292 13.63 -41.66 -5.37
CA GLU A 292 13.45 -43.09 -5.10
C GLU A 292 14.45 -43.89 -5.94
N GLY A 293 15.11 -44.88 -5.34
CA GLY A 293 16.08 -45.69 -6.07
C GLY A 293 16.81 -46.67 -5.16
N THR A 294 17.53 -47.60 -5.78
CA THR A 294 18.40 -48.52 -5.07
C THR A 294 19.66 -47.79 -4.58
N ILE A 295 20.20 -48.20 -3.43
CA ILE A 295 21.44 -47.63 -2.89
C ILE A 295 22.61 -48.11 -3.75
N CYS A 296 22.98 -47.31 -4.75
CA CYS A 296 24.11 -47.58 -5.63
C CYS A 296 25.06 -46.37 -5.71
N THR A 297 26.27 -46.58 -6.25
CA THR A 297 27.25 -45.50 -6.46
C THR A 297 26.71 -44.42 -7.41
N GLU A 298 25.91 -44.83 -8.41
CA GLU A 298 25.22 -43.93 -9.32
C GLU A 298 24.19 -43.06 -8.61
N TYR A 299 23.41 -43.62 -7.68
CA TYR A 299 22.47 -42.87 -6.84
C TYR A 299 23.19 -41.79 -6.03
N ALA A 300 24.34 -42.12 -5.44
CA ALA A 300 25.14 -41.16 -4.68
C ALA A 300 25.75 -40.06 -5.58
N ALA A 301 26.14 -40.40 -6.81
CA ALA A 301 26.69 -39.45 -7.78
C ALA A 301 25.62 -38.49 -8.32
N VAL A 302 24.47 -39.02 -8.75
CA VAL A 302 23.32 -38.25 -9.22
C VAL A 302 22.82 -37.32 -8.12
N ARG A 303 22.71 -37.82 -6.88
CA ARG A 303 22.36 -36.98 -5.72
C ARG A 303 23.37 -35.85 -5.51
N ARG A 304 24.68 -36.13 -5.56
CA ARG A 304 25.72 -35.09 -5.41
C ARG A 304 25.65 -34.02 -6.51
N LEU A 305 25.46 -34.42 -7.77
CA LEU A 305 25.30 -33.49 -8.90
C LEU A 305 24.10 -32.58 -8.71
N LEU A 306 22.98 -33.15 -8.26
CA LEU A 306 21.76 -32.42 -8.01
C LEU A 306 21.95 -31.43 -6.84
N MET A 307 22.59 -31.85 -5.76
CA MET A 307 22.94 -30.98 -4.63
C MET A 307 23.88 -29.83 -5.02
N ALA A 308 24.80 -30.09 -5.96
CA ALA A 308 25.76 -29.09 -6.43
C ALA A 308 25.14 -28.05 -7.35
N GLN A 309 24.16 -28.44 -8.18
CA GLN A 309 23.51 -27.55 -9.14
C GLN A 309 22.29 -26.83 -8.56
N TYR A 310 21.47 -27.55 -7.81
CA TYR A 310 20.34 -26.99 -7.11
C TYR A 310 20.76 -26.84 -5.67
N HIS A 311 21.02 -25.59 -5.28
CA HIS A 311 21.39 -25.22 -3.92
C HIS A 311 20.37 -25.82 -2.96
N THR A 312 20.78 -26.92 -2.36
CA THR A 312 20.03 -27.65 -1.36
C THR A 312 20.63 -27.22 -0.06
N LEU A 313 19.81 -26.50 0.69
CA LEU A 313 20.07 -26.14 2.06
C LEU A 313 19.71 -27.35 2.92
#